data_AF-A0A8K0CEM1-F1
#
_entry.id   AF-A0A8K0CEM1-F1
#
_cell.length_a   1.000
_cell.length_b   1.000
_cell.length_c   1.000
_cell.angle_alpha   90.00
_cell.angle_beta   90.00
_cell.angle_gamma   90.00
#
_symmetry.space_group_name_H-M   'P 1'
#
loop_
_entity.id
_entity.type
_entity.pdbx_description
1 polymer ?
#
loop_
_entity_poly.entity_id
_entity_poly.type
_entity_poly.pdbx_seq_one_letter_code
_entity_poly.pdbx_strand_id
1 'polypeptide(L)'
;RSYQTQARHLIVFTFVTLQLAFFCIPANLITDEAMAVSDAVYFSNWYSQHIPSLKVPMLLIMQNSQNEIIIKGGGLVTINAGTIVN
;
A
#
# COMPACT_ATOMS: atom_id res chain seq x y z
N ARG A 1 39.45 1.55 15.57
CA ARG A 1 38.52 0.40 15.65
C ARG A 1 37.04 0.85 15.72
N SER A 2 36.68 1.82 16.59
CA SER A 2 35.31 2.35 16.70
C SER A 2 34.72 2.95 15.40
N TYR A 3 35.51 3.73 14.64
CA TYR A 3 35.04 4.38 13.39
C TYR A 3 34.64 3.37 12.28
N GLN A 4 35.32 2.23 12.21
CA GLN A 4 35.02 1.19 11.23
C GLN A 4 33.70 0.46 11.53
N THR A 5 33.36 0.26 12.80
CA THR A 5 32.05 -0.28 13.20
C THR A 5 30.91 0.67 12.88
N GLN A 6 31.07 1.97 13.13
CA GLN A 6 30.06 2.98 12.80
C GLN A 6 29.79 3.07 11.28
N ALA A 7 30.86 3.07 10.47
CA ALA A 7 30.74 3.05 9.01
C ALA A 7 30.01 1.80 8.50
N ARG A 8 30.24 0.63 9.11
CA ARG A 8 29.57 -0.62 8.74
C ARG A 8 28.06 -0.55 8.98
N HIS A 9 27.63 0.01 10.11
CA HIS A 9 26.20 0.17 10.41
C HIS A 9 25.52 1.14 9.44
N LEU A 10 26.16 2.26 9.10
CA LEU A 10 25.63 3.24 8.15
C LEU A 10 25.45 2.65 6.74
N ILE A 11 26.43 1.87 6.28
CA ILE A 11 26.35 1.20 4.96
C ILE A 11 25.20 0.20 4.93
N VAL A 12 25.07 -0.65 5.96
CA VAL A 12 23.98 -1.64 6.03
C VAL A 12 22.62 -0.94 6.11
N PHE A 13 22.48 0.10 6.93
CA PHE A 13 21.24 0.86 7.04
C PHE A 13 20.82 1.47 5.70
N THR A 14 21.76 2.09 4.99
CA THR A 14 21.51 2.70 3.67
C THR A 14 21.11 1.67 2.63
N PHE A 15 21.75 0.49 2.65
CA PHE A 15 21.43 -0.58 1.72
C PHE A 15 20.04 -1.18 1.99
N VAL A 16 19.67 -1.36 3.25
CA VAL A 16 18.36 -1.89 3.65
C VAL A 16 17.24 -0.91 3.30
N THR A 17 17.41 0.39 3.54
CA THR A 17 16.40 1.40 3.17
C THR A 17 16.22 1.50 1.66
N LEU A 18 17.31 1.41 0.90
CA LEU A 18 17.25 1.38 -0.56
C LEU A 18 16.48 0.16 -1.08
N GLN A 19 16.78 -1.03 -0.54
CA GLN A 19 16.04 -2.25 -0.89
C GLN A 19 14.55 -2.12 -0.57
N LEU A 20 14.22 -1.57 0.60
CA LEU A 20 12.83 -1.37 1.00
C LEU A 20 12.11 -0.40 0.06
N ALA A 21 12.77 0.68 -0.36
CA ALA A 21 12.22 1.64 -1.32
C ALA A 21 11.91 0.98 -2.67
N PHE A 22 12.78 0.11 -3.18
CA PHE A 22 12.54 -0.63 -4.42
C PHE A 22 11.28 -1.51 -4.36
N PHE A 23 10.97 -2.08 -3.20
CA PHE A 23 9.75 -2.87 -3.02
C PHE A 23 8.52 -2.00 -2.76
N CYS A 24 8.63 -0.93 -1.97
CA CYS A 24 7.47 -0.11 -1.59
C CYS A 24 6.91 0.76 -2.72
N ILE A 25 7.76 1.30 -3.61
CA ILE A 25 7.30 2.16 -4.71
C ILE A 25 6.27 1.49 -5.63
N PRO A 26 6.55 0.33 -6.26
CA PRO A 26 5.59 -0.32 -7.15
C PRO A 26 4.35 -0.78 -6.38
N ALA A 27 4.53 -1.10 -5.11
CA ALA A 27 3.49 -1.61 -4.27
C ALA A 27 2.49 -0.50 -3.88
N ASN A 28 2.97 0.71 -3.60
CA ASN A 28 2.13 1.91 -3.46
C ASN A 28 1.40 2.23 -4.76
N LEU A 29 2.08 2.16 -5.92
CA LEU A 29 1.44 2.38 -7.21
C LEU A 29 0.28 1.41 -7.45
N ILE A 30 0.48 0.11 -7.21
CA ILE A 30 -0.58 -0.90 -7.33
C ILE A 30 -1.74 -0.61 -6.37
N THR A 31 -1.44 -0.11 -5.18
CA THR A 31 -2.44 0.24 -4.17
C THR A 31 -3.29 1.43 -4.62
N ASP A 32 -2.66 2.48 -5.15
CA ASP A 32 -3.36 3.66 -5.68
C ASP A 32 -4.27 3.29 -6.86
N GLU A 33 -3.77 2.49 -7.80
CA GLU A 33 -4.55 2.01 -8.93
C GLU A 33 -5.73 1.11 -8.48
N ALA A 34 -5.52 0.26 -7.46
CA ALA A 34 -6.58 -0.57 -6.90
C ALA A 34 -7.70 0.25 -6.23
N MET A 35 -7.34 1.34 -5.54
CA MET A 35 -8.31 2.28 -4.97
C MET A 35 -9.07 3.01 -6.08
N ALA A 36 -8.39 3.47 -7.14
CA ALA A 36 -9.02 4.12 -8.29
C ALA A 36 -10.04 3.21 -8.99
N VAL A 37 -9.74 1.91 -9.11
CA VAL A 37 -10.70 0.91 -9.63
C VAL A 37 -11.92 0.79 -8.73
N SER A 38 -11.73 0.72 -7.41
CA SER A 38 -12.86 0.65 -6.46
C SER A 38 -13.76 1.88 -6.54
N ASP A 39 -13.18 3.08 -6.63
CA ASP A 39 -13.93 4.33 -6.81
C ASP A 39 -14.72 4.31 -8.12
N ALA A 40 -14.10 3.89 -9.22
CA ALA A 40 -14.79 3.75 -10.51
C ALA A 40 -15.97 2.77 -10.43
N VAL A 41 -15.84 1.67 -9.68
CA VAL A 41 -16.95 0.72 -9.45
C VAL A 41 -18.03 1.37 -8.56
N TYR A 42 -17.67 2.16 -7.56
CA TYR A 42 -18.64 2.89 -6.73
C TYR A 42 -19.47 3.89 -7.54
N PHE A 43 -18.82 4.63 -8.44
CA PHE A 43 -19.50 5.56 -9.35
C PHE A 43 -20.20 4.87 -10.52
N SER A 44 -19.84 3.63 -10.85
CA SER A 44 -20.66 2.80 -11.74
C SER A 44 -22.00 2.56 -11.05
N ASN A 45 -23.11 2.75 -11.75
CA ASN A 45 -24.48 2.67 -11.20
C ASN A 45 -24.88 1.21 -10.81
N TRP A 46 -24.06 0.55 -9.99
CA TRP A 46 -24.11 -0.87 -9.63
C TRP A 46 -25.41 -1.25 -8.91
N TYR A 47 -25.98 -0.30 -8.15
CA TYR A 47 -27.27 -0.44 -7.48
C TYR A 47 -28.41 -0.64 -8.48
N SER A 48 -28.35 0.06 -9.62
CA SER A 48 -29.35 0.03 -10.67
C SER A 48 -29.20 -1.18 -11.62
N GLN A 49 -28.09 -1.91 -11.55
CA GLN A 49 -27.92 -3.12 -12.34
C GLN A 49 -28.85 -4.22 -11.80
N HIS A 50 -29.65 -4.82 -12.69
CA HIS A 50 -30.64 -5.84 -12.30
C HIS A 50 -30.05 -7.26 -12.19
N ILE A 51 -28.73 -7.39 -12.36
CA ILE A 51 -28.02 -8.67 -12.40
C ILE A 51 -27.42 -8.94 -11.00
N PRO A 52 -27.97 -9.87 -10.20
CA PRO A 52 -27.51 -10.12 -8.83
C PRO A 52 -26.06 -10.65 -8.79
N SER A 53 -25.65 -11.39 -9.82
CA SER A 53 -24.31 -11.99 -9.92
C SER A 53 -23.17 -10.97 -10.08
N LEU A 54 -23.47 -9.74 -10.51
CA LEU A 54 -22.49 -8.65 -10.61
C LEU A 54 -22.40 -7.80 -9.33
N LYS A 55 -23.45 -7.78 -8.50
CA LYS A 55 -23.48 -6.98 -7.26
C LYS A 55 -22.53 -7.52 -6.19
N VAL A 56 -22.51 -8.83 -6.00
CA VAL A 56 -21.65 -9.50 -5.00
C VAL A 56 -20.16 -9.23 -5.24
N PRO A 57 -19.60 -9.44 -6.44
CA PRO A 57 -18.18 -9.14 -6.69
C PRO A 57 -17.85 -7.64 -6.59
N MET A 58 -18.76 -6.75 -7.02
CA MET A 58 -18.56 -5.29 -6.89
C MET A 58 -18.49 -4.85 -5.41
N LEU A 59 -19.40 -5.36 -4.58
CA LEU A 59 -19.37 -5.12 -3.13
C LEU A 59 -18.10 -5.65 -2.48
N LEU A 60 -17.63 -6.83 -2.89
CA LEU A 60 -16.37 -7.39 -2.41
C LEU A 60 -15.19 -6.49 -2.80
N ILE A 61 -15.13 -5.99 -4.04
CA ILE A 61 -14.06 -5.08 -4.49
C ILE A 61 -14.05 -3.79 -3.64
N MET A 62 -15.23 -3.18 -3.42
CA MET A 62 -15.35 -1.99 -2.57
C MET A 62 -14.94 -2.26 -1.12
N GLN A 63 -15.36 -3.40 -0.57
CA GLN A 63 -15.00 -3.78 0.81
C GLN A 63 -13.50 -4.04 0.96
N ASN A 64 -12.86 -4.63 -0.05
CA ASN A 64 -11.41 -4.84 -0.02
C ASN A 64 -10.63 -3.53 -0.17
N SER A 65 -11.16 -2.55 -0.90
CA SER A 65 -10.53 -1.22 -1.02
C SER A 65 -10.65 -0.36 0.23
N GLN A 66 -11.59 -0.64 1.13
CA GLN A 66 -11.69 0.06 2.42
C GLN A 66 -10.64 -0.39 3.43
N ASN A 67 -10.04 -1.57 3.22
CA ASN A 67 -8.86 -1.95 3.96
C ASN A 67 -7.68 -1.27 3.29
N GLU A 68 -7.08 -0.29 3.99
CA GLU A 68 -5.84 0.34 3.55
C GLU A 68 -4.85 -0.79 3.21
N ILE A 69 -4.46 -0.88 1.93
CA ILE A 69 -3.44 -1.82 1.48
C ILE A 69 -2.12 -1.24 1.99
N ILE A 70 -1.90 -1.38 3.30
CA ILE A 70 -0.69 -0.93 3.96
C ILE A 70 0.35 -1.97 3.59
N ILE A 71 1.22 -1.59 2.67
CA ILE A 71 2.36 -2.41 2.31
C ILE A 71 3.40 -2.18 3.39
N LYS A 72 3.22 -2.97 4.45
CA LYS A 72 4.06 -2.95 5.64
C LYS A 72 5.48 -3.34 5.23
N GLY A 73 6.39 -2.36 5.21
CA GLY A 73 7.82 -2.64 5.12
C GLY A 73 8.24 -3.52 6.29
N GLY A 74 8.40 -4.84 6.04
CA GLY A 74 8.75 -5.83 7.05
C GLY A 74 7.66 -6.13 8.10
N GLY A 75 6.38 -5.82 7.85
CA GLY A 75 5.30 -6.13 8.80
C GLY A 75 5.20 -5.22 10.03
N LEU A 76 6.12 -4.27 10.22
CA LEU A 76 6.29 -3.51 11.46
C LEU A 76 5.92 -2.02 11.37
N VAL A 77 5.96 -1.42 10.18
CA VAL A 77 5.74 0.03 10.03
C VAL A 77 4.62 0.32 9.03
N THR A 78 3.57 0.97 9.54
CA THR A 78 2.54 1.64 8.76
C THR A 78 3.15 2.93 8.22
N ILE A 79 3.67 2.92 7.00
CA ILE A 79 4.24 4.13 6.38
C ILE A 79 3.07 4.95 5.82
N ASN A 80 2.32 5.61 6.71
CA ASN A 80 1.33 6.61 6.33
C ASN A 80 1.95 8.00 6.51
N ALA A 81 1.71 8.94 5.59
CA ALA A 81 2.23 10.31 5.66
C ALA A 81 1.94 11.02 7.00
N GLY A 82 0.92 10.58 7.75
CA GLY A 82 0.62 11.05 9.11
C GLY A 82 1.68 10.69 10.17
N THR A 83 2.50 9.64 9.98
CA THR A 83 3.57 9.28 10.93
C THR A 83 4.77 10.21 10.91
N ILE A 84 4.91 11.06 9.88
CA ILE A 84 5.99 12.06 9.81
C ILE A 84 5.62 13.34 10.58
N VAL A 85 4.32 13.55 10.84
CA VAL A 85 3.79 14.82 11.35
C VAL A 85 3.43 14.78 12.84
N ASN A 86 3.61 13.65 13.53
CA ASN A 86 3.34 13.52 14.98
C ASN A 86 4.55 12.95 15.73
#